data_AF-A0A7V0V814-F1
#
_entry.id   AF-A0A7V0V814-F1
#
_cell.length_a   1.000
_cell.length_b   1.000
_cell.length_c   1.000
_cell.angle_alpha   90.00
_cell.angle_beta   90.00
_cell.angle_gamma   90.00
#
_symmetry.space_group_name_H-M   'P 1'
#
loop_
_entity.id
_entity.type
_entity.pdbx_description
1 polymer ?
#
loop_
_entity_poly.entity_id
_entity_poly.type
_entity_poly.pdbx_seq_one_letter_code
_entity_poly.pdbx_strand_id
1 'polypeptide(L)'
;MKDFLLKDEKGIVMLVVIGIMLVITVLAFGVIGVSESDLFLSARDNESMAAFHVAEAGIQKALWQLENLGNSMEPRNFNITVGNGVAEVGAVQEDANKAWYWTIDSTGTCGHAKRHLRVTVFNFSLWNMNMGLGDGNTLASGGNGILGTTSIDGPFYVRGNVELSGSSKITGGPFFIKTGTLRFMNNSSSLGEEGNLIEAFIEPAEGNEDIIDRHGNPLNPGDPQVYVSSLSNQVPDVKLPPLDPLLNYRKTAASESAEPSTAYPGIITTQTEISGYKVLDDDLDISTGPVESRRMYRLDSNVNSFGLETGEFAWDKNNRRLYVNGTVFIDGNLTIGDNSNSEINFYGNGTLVVNGEIFIKGKLRPPSAVNYRLDSEHVLGLITAETIYVDVNGSNSTPQRSEPDISGAFFASKKVKFNSNNTSFVGSMIAGVLDFAENVNNSHIFTDEDLPGMLPPSLPGRDKWLAMTASWREVD
;
A
#
# COMPACT_ATOMS: atom_id res chain seq x y z
N MET A 1 0.90 17.56 -102.24
CA MET A 1 0.09 18.19 -101.18
C MET A 1 0.63 17.76 -99.80
N LYS A 2 1.91 18.06 -99.51
CA LYS A 2 2.58 17.65 -98.26
C LYS A 2 3.67 18.60 -97.74
N ASP A 3 4.06 19.65 -98.47
CA ASP A 3 5.22 20.48 -98.11
C ASP A 3 4.91 21.97 -97.89
N PHE A 4 3.72 22.31 -97.36
CA PHE A 4 3.35 23.72 -97.08
C PHE A 4 3.04 24.02 -95.60
N LEU A 5 3.49 23.17 -94.67
CA LEU A 5 3.20 23.32 -93.23
C LEU A 5 4.46 23.33 -92.35
N LEU A 6 5.59 23.84 -92.83
CA LEU A 6 6.80 24.04 -92.02
C LEU A 6 7.41 25.44 -92.19
N LYS A 7 6.58 26.47 -92.38
CA LYS A 7 7.02 27.86 -92.49
C LYS A 7 6.43 28.68 -91.33
N ASP A 8 7.32 29.07 -90.41
CA ASP A 8 7.13 30.01 -89.31
C ASP A 8 6.57 29.51 -87.95
N GLU A 9 7.07 28.38 -87.44
CA GLU A 9 6.78 27.95 -86.05
C GLU A 9 7.58 28.73 -84.98
N LYS A 10 8.59 29.54 -85.35
CA LYS A 10 9.47 30.24 -84.39
C LYS A 10 8.74 31.24 -83.49
N GLY A 11 7.62 31.83 -83.95
CA GLY A 11 6.82 32.77 -83.15
C GLY A 11 5.93 32.09 -82.10
N ILE A 12 5.38 30.91 -82.44
CA ILE A 12 4.54 30.11 -81.52
C ILE A 12 5.37 29.56 -80.36
N VAL A 13 6.61 29.15 -80.61
CA VAL A 13 7.51 28.62 -79.57
C VAL A 13 7.74 29.64 -78.44
N MET A 14 7.89 30.93 -78.76
CA MET A 14 8.11 31.96 -77.75
C MET A 14 6.90 32.15 -76.83
N LEU A 15 5.68 32.15 -77.39
CA LEU A 15 4.45 32.28 -76.60
C LEU A 15 4.21 31.05 -75.70
N VAL A 16 4.52 29.85 -76.20
CA VAL A 16 4.44 28.62 -75.40
C VAL A 16 5.43 28.64 -74.24
N VAL A 17 6.67 29.07 -74.48
CA VAL A 17 7.69 29.17 -73.42
C VAL A 17 7.28 30.20 -72.35
N ILE A 18 6.77 31.36 -72.75
CA ILE A 18 6.29 32.37 -71.80
C ILE A 18 5.08 31.85 -71.00
N GLY A 19 4.13 31.18 -71.66
CA GLY A 19 2.98 30.57 -71.00
C GLY A 19 3.41 29.52 -69.97
N ILE A 20 4.35 28.64 -70.33
CA ILE A 20 4.91 27.64 -69.42
C ILE A 20 5.66 28.31 -68.26
N MET A 21 6.49 29.31 -68.53
CA MET A 21 7.21 30.06 -67.47
C MET A 21 6.25 30.72 -66.50
N LEU A 22 5.14 31.30 -66.97
CA LEU A 22 4.12 31.91 -66.12
C LEU A 22 3.45 30.86 -65.22
N VAL A 23 3.05 29.72 -65.78
CA VAL A 23 2.46 28.61 -65.01
C VAL A 23 3.44 28.08 -63.96
N ILE A 24 4.72 27.88 -64.32
CA ILE A 24 5.77 27.44 -63.39
C ILE A 24 5.96 28.46 -62.27
N THR A 25 5.92 29.76 -62.58
CA THR A 25 6.10 30.82 -61.59
C THR A 25 4.96 30.83 -60.57
N VAL A 26 3.71 30.72 -61.04
CA VAL A 26 2.53 30.62 -60.15
C VAL A 26 2.60 29.37 -59.29
N LEU A 27 2.99 28.23 -59.86
CA LEU A 27 3.21 26.99 -59.12
C LEU A 27 4.32 27.13 -58.07
N ALA A 28 5.43 27.79 -58.42
CA ALA A 28 6.55 28.03 -57.51
C ALA A 28 6.12 28.86 -56.28
N PHE A 29 5.36 29.93 -56.49
CA PHE A 29 4.80 30.71 -55.37
C PHE A 29 3.82 29.89 -54.52
N GLY A 30 3.00 29.04 -55.15
CA GLY A 30 2.12 28.13 -54.44
C GLY A 30 2.86 27.15 -53.52
N VAL A 31 3.96 26.57 -54.01
CA VAL A 31 4.81 25.64 -53.23
C VAL A 31 5.49 26.34 -52.06
N ILE A 32 6.00 27.57 -52.26
CA ILE A 32 6.60 28.36 -51.18
C ILE A 32 5.57 28.67 -50.08
N GLY A 33 4.36 29.09 -50.45
CA GLY A 33 3.30 29.39 -49.49
C GLY A 33 2.88 28.17 -48.65
N VAL A 34 2.76 26.99 -49.27
CA VAL A 34 2.50 25.74 -48.55
C VAL A 34 3.66 25.40 -47.60
N SER A 35 4.91 25.60 -48.06
CA SER A 35 6.10 25.29 -47.26
C SER A 35 6.22 26.18 -46.01
N GLU A 36 5.88 27.47 -46.10
CA GLU A 36 5.86 28.36 -44.94
C GLU A 36 4.77 27.96 -43.94
N SER A 37 3.57 27.62 -44.43
CA SER A 37 2.48 27.12 -43.58
C SER A 37 2.90 25.85 -42.83
N ASP A 38 3.55 24.92 -43.52
CA ASP A 38 4.02 23.67 -42.91
C ASP A 38 5.11 23.92 -41.87
N LEU A 39 6.01 24.88 -42.10
CA LEU A 39 7.03 25.27 -41.11
C LEU A 39 6.42 25.91 -39.86
N PHE A 40 5.42 26.78 -40.01
CA PHE A 40 4.73 27.39 -38.86
C PHE A 40 3.91 26.36 -38.08
N LEU A 41 3.20 25.47 -38.76
CA LEU A 41 2.47 24.38 -38.13
C LEU A 41 3.44 23.45 -37.38
N SER A 42 4.56 23.08 -38.02
CA SER A 42 5.59 22.25 -37.38
C SER A 42 6.23 22.94 -36.18
N ALA A 43 6.54 24.24 -36.26
CA ALA A 43 7.08 24.99 -35.14
C ALA A 43 6.08 25.04 -33.96
N ARG A 44 4.80 25.28 -34.24
CA ARG A 44 3.74 25.30 -33.22
C ARG A 44 3.51 23.92 -32.60
N ASP A 45 3.55 22.87 -33.39
CA ASP A 45 3.41 21.50 -32.91
C ASP A 45 4.61 21.10 -32.03
N ASN A 46 5.83 21.51 -32.41
CA ASN A 46 7.03 21.33 -31.60
C ASN A 46 6.94 22.09 -30.27
N GLU A 47 6.51 23.36 -30.28
CA GLU A 47 6.28 24.14 -29.04
C GLU A 47 5.21 23.51 -28.17
N SER A 48 4.12 23.03 -28.77
CA SER A 48 3.03 22.33 -28.09
C SER A 48 3.49 21.04 -27.43
N MET A 49 4.27 20.21 -28.12
CA MET A 49 4.87 19.00 -27.54
C MET A 49 5.86 19.35 -26.43
N ALA A 50 6.65 20.40 -26.60
CA ALA A 50 7.56 20.87 -25.56
C ALA A 50 6.80 21.34 -24.30
N ALA A 51 5.73 22.12 -24.46
CA ALA A 51 4.86 22.54 -23.36
C ALA A 51 4.22 21.35 -22.64
N PHE A 52 3.80 20.32 -23.39
CA PHE A 52 3.28 19.07 -22.83
C PHE A 52 4.31 18.35 -21.97
N HIS A 53 5.53 18.14 -22.46
CA HIS A 53 6.60 17.49 -21.70
C HIS A 53 7.01 18.30 -20.46
N VAL A 54 6.97 19.63 -20.54
CA VAL A 54 7.21 20.51 -19.38
C VAL A 54 6.11 20.31 -18.33
N ALA A 55 4.84 20.24 -18.75
CA ALA A 55 3.72 19.95 -17.84
C ALA A 55 3.87 18.56 -17.19
N GLU A 56 4.25 17.55 -17.97
CA GLU A 56 4.48 16.18 -17.48
C GLU A 56 5.60 16.12 -16.44
N ALA A 57 6.72 16.82 -16.68
CA ALA A 57 7.81 16.93 -15.70
C ALA A 57 7.32 17.55 -14.38
N GLY A 58 6.36 18.47 -14.44
CA GLY A 58 5.70 19.06 -13.26
C GLY A 58 4.95 18.02 -12.44
N ILE A 59 4.15 17.19 -13.10
CA ILE A 59 3.44 16.06 -12.48
C ILE A 59 4.43 15.09 -11.84
N GLN A 60 5.47 14.69 -12.57
CA GLN A 60 6.46 13.73 -12.07
C GLN A 60 7.16 14.23 -10.80
N LYS A 61 7.47 15.53 -10.73
CA LYS A 61 8.02 16.12 -9.51
C LYS A 61 7.02 16.11 -8.35
N ALA A 62 5.75 16.44 -8.61
CA ALA A 62 4.71 16.38 -7.57
C ALA A 62 4.50 14.95 -7.06
N LEU A 63 4.46 13.95 -7.94
CA LEU A 63 4.40 12.54 -7.57
C LEU A 63 5.59 12.15 -6.68
N TRP A 64 6.80 12.52 -7.07
CA TRP A 64 7.99 12.28 -6.26
C TRP A 64 7.90 12.96 -4.89
N GLN A 65 7.35 14.18 -4.79
CA GLN A 65 7.14 14.84 -3.49
C GLN A 65 6.11 14.11 -2.64
N LEU A 66 5.01 13.62 -3.23
CA LEU A 66 4.01 12.82 -2.52
C LEU A 66 4.59 11.50 -2.01
N GLU A 67 5.43 10.81 -2.78
CA GLU A 67 6.06 9.55 -2.37
C GLU A 67 7.03 9.72 -1.18
N ASN A 68 7.75 10.85 -1.13
CA ASN A 68 8.77 11.09 -0.10
C ASN A 68 8.25 11.84 1.13
N LEU A 69 7.28 12.74 0.94
CA LEU A 69 6.75 13.60 2.00
C LEU A 69 5.35 13.20 2.45
N GLY A 70 4.66 12.35 1.68
CA GLY A 70 3.29 11.94 1.98
C GLY A 70 2.35 13.13 2.05
N ASN A 71 1.52 13.15 3.08
CA ASN A 71 0.58 14.24 3.34
C ASN A 71 1.23 15.54 3.84
N SER A 72 2.55 15.52 4.11
CA SER A 72 3.31 16.71 4.55
C SER A 72 3.93 17.50 3.39
N MET A 73 3.54 17.20 2.15
CA MET A 73 4.02 17.90 0.96
C MET A 73 3.78 19.41 1.05
N GLU A 74 4.87 20.16 1.22
CA GLU A 74 4.90 21.62 1.19
C GLU A 74 6.16 22.12 0.42
N PRO A 75 6.05 23.15 -0.45
CA PRO A 75 4.83 23.84 -0.83
C PRO A 75 3.97 23.01 -1.80
N ARG A 76 2.65 23.08 -1.65
CA ARG A 76 1.67 22.44 -2.55
C ARG A 76 1.61 23.04 -3.95
N ASN A 77 1.99 24.32 -4.07
CA ASN A 77 2.10 25.01 -5.34
C ASN A 77 3.57 25.38 -5.58
N PHE A 78 4.10 25.01 -6.74
CA PHE A 78 5.49 25.29 -7.07
C PHE A 78 5.70 25.38 -8.58
N ASN A 79 6.80 26.04 -8.96
CA ASN A 79 7.21 26.14 -10.35
C ASN A 79 8.47 25.31 -10.58
N ILE A 80 8.59 24.72 -11.77
CA ILE A 80 9.81 24.09 -12.25
C ILE A 80 10.21 24.66 -13.59
N THR A 81 11.52 24.78 -13.81
CA THR A 81 12.08 25.15 -15.11
C THR A 81 12.69 23.90 -15.73
N VAL A 82 12.28 23.57 -16.95
CA VAL A 82 12.78 22.41 -17.71
C VAL A 82 13.17 22.90 -19.09
N GLY A 83 14.48 22.98 -19.35
CA GLY A 83 15.01 23.58 -20.56
C GLY A 83 14.56 25.04 -20.71
N ASN A 84 13.81 25.32 -21.78
CA ASN A 84 13.29 26.67 -22.09
C ASN A 84 11.83 26.87 -21.62
N GLY A 85 11.23 25.88 -20.96
CA GLY A 85 9.86 25.94 -20.48
C GLY A 85 9.76 26.05 -18.96
N VAL A 86 8.59 26.48 -18.49
CA VAL A 86 8.23 26.52 -17.07
C VAL A 86 6.94 25.74 -16.86
N ALA A 87 6.92 24.86 -15.86
CA ALA A 87 5.70 24.21 -15.39
C ALA A 87 5.25 24.83 -14.08
N GLU A 88 3.99 25.23 -14.02
CA GLU A 88 3.29 25.67 -12.81
C GLU A 88 2.46 24.50 -12.29
N VAL A 89 2.75 24.04 -11.08
CA VAL A 89 2.14 22.84 -10.50
C VAL A 89 1.38 23.21 -9.24
N GLY A 90 0.16 22.69 -9.12
CA GLY A 90 -0.66 22.75 -7.92
C GLY A 90 -1.16 21.36 -7.54
N ALA A 91 -0.86 20.94 -6.32
CA ALA A 91 -1.36 19.70 -5.74
C ALA A 91 -2.40 20.00 -4.66
N VAL A 92 -3.60 19.44 -4.81
CA VAL A 92 -4.72 19.63 -3.88
C VAL A 92 -5.23 18.28 -3.42
N GLN A 93 -5.36 18.13 -2.10
CA GLN A 93 -6.06 17.00 -1.49
C GLN A 93 -7.57 17.29 -1.56
N GLU A 94 -8.36 16.37 -2.12
CA GLU A 94 -9.75 16.66 -2.53
C GLU A 94 -10.68 16.96 -1.36
N ASP A 95 -10.49 16.28 -0.21
CA ASP A 95 -11.26 16.47 1.03
C ASP A 95 -10.44 15.99 2.24
N ALA A 96 -10.70 16.56 3.42
CA ALA A 96 -10.15 16.07 4.69
C ALA A 96 -10.56 14.61 4.96
N ASN A 97 -11.76 14.20 4.52
CA ASN A 97 -12.24 12.82 4.64
C ASN A 97 -11.63 11.87 3.58
N LYS A 98 -11.01 12.41 2.53
CA LYS A 98 -10.33 11.67 1.46
C LYS A 98 -8.83 11.92 1.53
N ALA A 99 -8.26 11.69 2.70
CA ALA A 99 -6.85 11.99 2.94
C ALA A 99 -5.89 11.28 1.96
N TRP A 100 -6.36 10.20 1.33
CA TRP A 100 -5.63 9.37 0.39
C TRP A 100 -5.83 9.75 -1.09
N TYR A 101 -6.63 10.77 -1.42
CA TYR A 101 -6.92 11.16 -2.81
C TYR A 101 -6.42 12.58 -3.12
N TRP A 102 -5.55 12.69 -4.12
CA TRP A 102 -4.91 13.93 -4.53
C TRP A 102 -5.20 14.25 -5.99
N THR A 103 -5.42 15.52 -6.29
CA THR A 103 -5.48 16.05 -7.66
C THR A 103 -4.27 16.94 -7.89
N ILE A 104 -3.51 16.64 -8.93
CA ILE A 104 -2.34 17.40 -9.37
C ILE A 104 -2.69 18.06 -10.69
N ASP A 105 -2.66 19.39 -10.71
CA ASP A 105 -2.75 20.22 -11.90
C ASP A 105 -1.35 20.71 -12.27
N SER A 106 -0.93 20.52 -13.51
CA SER A 106 0.35 21.02 -14.02
C SER A 106 0.17 21.71 -15.35
N THR A 107 0.63 22.94 -15.43
CA THR A 107 0.53 23.79 -16.60
C THR A 107 1.91 24.11 -17.15
N GLY A 108 2.27 23.47 -18.26
CA GLY A 108 3.54 23.69 -18.94
C GLY A 108 3.43 24.80 -19.99
N THR A 109 4.39 25.71 -19.98
CA THR A 109 4.50 26.81 -20.95
C THR A 109 5.86 26.76 -21.62
N CYS A 110 5.88 26.74 -22.96
CA CYS A 110 7.10 26.80 -23.77
C CYS A 110 6.86 27.65 -25.02
N GLY A 111 7.58 28.77 -25.16
CA GLY A 111 7.32 29.73 -26.24
C GLY A 111 5.92 30.32 -26.14
N HIS A 112 5.10 30.14 -27.17
CA HIS A 112 3.70 30.58 -27.17
C HIS A 112 2.71 29.46 -26.86
N ALA A 113 3.19 28.22 -26.74
CA ALA A 113 2.35 27.08 -26.41
C ALA A 113 2.18 26.91 -24.90
N LYS A 114 0.96 26.54 -24.51
CA LYS A 114 0.57 26.23 -23.14
C LYS A 114 -0.23 24.92 -23.15
N ARG A 115 0.09 24.02 -22.23
CA ARG A 115 -0.59 22.72 -22.06
C ARG A 115 -0.90 22.51 -20.59
N HIS A 116 -2.13 22.10 -20.28
CA HIS A 116 -2.59 21.87 -18.91
C HIS A 116 -2.96 20.40 -18.76
N LEU A 117 -2.32 19.74 -17.81
CA LEU A 117 -2.54 18.35 -17.46
C LEU A 117 -3.14 18.27 -16.06
N ARG A 118 -4.09 17.36 -15.88
CA ARG A 118 -4.65 16.99 -14.58
C ARG A 118 -4.49 15.49 -14.35
N VAL A 119 -3.98 15.16 -13.17
CA VAL A 119 -3.77 13.79 -12.72
C VAL A 119 -4.40 13.61 -11.36
N THR A 120 -5.18 12.54 -11.19
CA THR A 120 -5.62 12.13 -9.86
C THR A 120 -4.78 10.97 -9.37
N VAL A 121 -4.42 10.99 -8.09
CA VAL A 121 -3.40 10.14 -7.49
C VAL A 121 -3.90 9.62 -6.15
N PHE A 122 -3.81 8.31 -5.95
CA PHE A 122 -3.91 7.71 -4.62
C PHE A 122 -2.59 7.91 -3.90
N ASN A 123 -2.60 8.51 -2.70
CA ASN A 123 -1.42 8.68 -1.86
C ASN A 123 -1.69 8.17 -0.45
N PHE A 124 -1.11 7.03 -0.07
CA PHE A 124 -1.29 6.49 1.27
C PHE A 124 -0.04 5.78 1.78
N SER A 125 0.13 5.75 3.10
CA SER A 125 1.10 4.86 3.74
C SER A 125 0.58 3.43 3.68
N LEU A 126 1.47 2.47 3.42
CA LEU A 126 1.15 1.05 3.44
C LEU A 126 0.57 0.61 4.80
N TRP A 127 0.97 1.30 5.87
CA TRP A 127 0.59 1.01 7.24
C TRP A 127 -0.67 1.74 7.70
N ASN A 128 -1.32 2.50 6.83
CA ASN A 128 -2.63 3.09 7.10
C ASN A 128 -3.79 2.19 6.63
N MET A 129 -3.51 0.92 6.34
CA MET A 129 -4.53 -0.03 5.90
C MET A 129 -4.13 -1.46 6.20
N ASN A 130 -5.13 -2.32 6.25
CA ASN A 130 -4.93 -3.75 6.32
C ASN A 130 -4.87 -4.32 4.90
N MET A 131 -3.82 -5.07 4.57
CA MET A 131 -3.51 -5.52 3.22
C MET A 131 -3.28 -7.04 3.11
N GLY A 132 -3.96 -7.66 2.16
CA GLY A 132 -3.62 -8.99 1.63
C GLY A 132 -3.12 -8.88 0.18
N LEU A 133 -1.80 -8.98 -0.05
CA LEU A 133 -1.15 -8.62 -1.33
C LEU A 133 -0.66 -9.79 -2.20
N GLY A 134 -0.82 -11.03 -1.77
CA GLY A 134 -0.40 -12.22 -2.49
C GLY A 134 -1.28 -12.55 -3.69
N ASP A 135 -0.69 -13.20 -4.69
CA ASP A 135 -1.41 -13.65 -5.88
C ASP A 135 -2.37 -14.79 -5.50
N GLY A 136 -3.66 -14.60 -5.79
CA GLY A 136 -4.70 -15.59 -5.45
C GLY A 136 -5.27 -15.45 -4.03
N ASN A 137 -5.14 -14.27 -3.39
CA ASN A 137 -5.78 -13.92 -2.13
C ASN A 137 -7.30 -13.88 -2.25
N THR A 138 -7.85 -15.07 -2.32
CA THR A 138 -9.27 -15.26 -2.27
C THR A 138 -9.59 -15.43 -0.79
N LEU A 139 -10.15 -14.39 -0.17
CA LEU A 139 -10.91 -14.50 1.08
C LEU A 139 -12.22 -15.27 0.82
N ALA A 140 -12.20 -16.29 -0.05
CA ALA A 140 -13.31 -17.05 -0.60
C ALA A 140 -12.80 -18.28 -1.38
N SER A 141 -13.46 -19.44 -1.24
CA SER A 141 -13.14 -20.75 -1.86
C SER A 141 -11.80 -21.42 -1.48
N GLY A 142 -11.80 -22.11 -0.33
CA GLY A 142 -10.72 -23.00 0.15
C GLY A 142 -9.93 -22.45 1.35
N GLY A 143 -10.09 -21.15 1.63
CA GLY A 143 -9.74 -20.45 2.86
C GLY A 143 -10.93 -19.57 3.26
N ASN A 144 -11.97 -20.24 3.78
CA ASN A 144 -13.35 -19.78 3.87
C ASN A 144 -13.53 -18.36 4.43
N GLY A 145 -13.67 -17.34 3.57
CA GLY A 145 -14.50 -16.17 3.85
C GLY A 145 -14.08 -15.24 4.98
N ILE A 146 -14.68 -14.05 5.00
CA ILE A 146 -14.98 -13.37 6.26
C ILE A 146 -16.26 -14.04 6.79
N LEU A 147 -16.10 -14.92 7.79
CA LEU A 147 -17.18 -15.75 8.32
C LEU A 147 -17.85 -15.16 9.57
N GLY A 148 -19.16 -15.40 9.68
CA GLY A 148 -19.93 -15.11 10.89
C GLY A 148 -20.25 -13.63 11.09
N THR A 149 -19.91 -13.10 12.26
CA THR A 149 -20.15 -11.70 12.69
C THR A 149 -18.89 -10.84 12.57
N THR A 150 -17.98 -11.21 11.66
CA THR A 150 -16.66 -10.58 11.53
C THR A 150 -16.78 -9.16 10.95
N SER A 151 -16.07 -8.18 11.50
CA SER A 151 -16.07 -6.82 10.95
C SER A 151 -14.67 -6.32 10.61
N ILE A 152 -14.58 -5.53 9.54
CA ILE A 152 -13.40 -4.77 9.20
C ILE A 152 -13.78 -3.31 9.28
N ASP A 153 -13.09 -2.53 10.10
CA ASP A 153 -13.33 -1.11 10.28
C ASP A 153 -12.06 -0.32 9.93
N GLY A 154 -12.14 0.40 8.82
CA GLY A 154 -11.06 1.22 8.27
C GLY A 154 -10.62 0.77 6.87
N PRO A 155 -9.56 1.40 6.36
CA PRO A 155 -9.05 1.11 5.02
C PRO A 155 -8.59 -0.35 4.87
N PHE A 156 -9.00 -1.01 3.78
CA PHE A 156 -8.69 -2.40 3.52
C PHE A 156 -8.40 -2.68 2.04
N TYR A 157 -7.35 -3.45 1.77
CA TYR A 157 -6.93 -3.81 0.42
C TYR A 157 -6.71 -5.32 0.31
N VAL A 158 -7.27 -5.93 -0.74
CA VAL A 158 -7.06 -7.36 -1.02
C VAL A 158 -6.97 -7.64 -2.51
N ARG A 159 -6.14 -8.62 -2.88
CA ARG A 159 -6.04 -9.15 -4.25
C ARG A 159 -6.83 -10.44 -4.42
N GLY A 160 -8.02 -10.40 -5.00
CA GLY A 160 -8.86 -11.59 -5.21
C GLY A 160 -10.24 -11.44 -4.60
N ASN A 161 -11.00 -12.52 -4.51
CA ASN A 161 -12.41 -12.41 -4.10
C ASN A 161 -12.56 -12.27 -2.58
N VAL A 162 -13.60 -11.55 -2.16
CA VAL A 162 -14.00 -11.41 -0.76
C VAL A 162 -15.40 -11.97 -0.59
N GLU A 163 -15.56 -12.94 0.31
CA GLU A 163 -16.88 -13.43 0.71
C GLU A 163 -17.27 -12.89 2.08
N LEU A 164 -18.39 -12.18 2.14
CA LEU A 164 -19.02 -11.74 3.39
C LEU A 164 -20.20 -12.63 3.73
N SER A 165 -20.10 -13.38 4.82
CA SER A 165 -21.18 -14.23 5.31
C SER A 165 -21.70 -13.81 6.68
N GLY A 166 -22.78 -14.45 7.13
CA GLY A 166 -23.42 -14.16 8.41
C GLY A 166 -23.93 -12.71 8.48
N SER A 167 -23.42 -11.96 9.46
CA SER A 167 -23.67 -10.53 9.64
C SER A 167 -22.38 -9.71 9.55
N SER A 168 -21.44 -10.17 8.73
CA SER A 168 -20.14 -9.52 8.56
C SER A 168 -20.27 -8.15 7.92
N LYS A 169 -19.44 -7.20 8.34
CA LYS A 169 -19.51 -5.81 7.87
C LYS A 169 -18.14 -5.25 7.52
N ILE A 170 -18.09 -4.39 6.51
CA ILE A 170 -16.90 -3.59 6.19
C ILE A 170 -17.28 -2.11 6.35
N THR A 171 -16.62 -1.37 7.24
CA THR A 171 -16.86 0.05 7.54
C THR A 171 -15.56 0.84 7.49
N GLY A 172 -15.62 2.16 7.65
CA GLY A 172 -14.45 3.04 7.74
C GLY A 172 -13.84 3.41 6.40
N GLY A 173 -13.65 2.45 5.48
CA GLY A 173 -13.18 2.68 4.11
C GLY A 173 -11.85 3.44 3.99
N PRO A 174 -11.31 3.65 2.78
CA PRO A 174 -11.74 3.06 1.51
C PRO A 174 -11.53 1.54 1.46
N PHE A 175 -12.31 0.88 0.61
CA PHE A 175 -12.24 -0.56 0.40
C PHE A 175 -11.73 -0.87 -1.02
N PHE A 176 -10.68 -1.68 -1.14
CA PHE A 176 -10.06 -2.03 -2.41
C PHE A 176 -10.07 -3.56 -2.64
N ILE A 177 -10.53 -3.97 -3.82
CA ILE A 177 -10.36 -5.33 -4.34
C ILE A 177 -9.67 -5.27 -5.70
N LYS A 178 -8.48 -5.86 -5.82
CA LYS A 178 -7.76 -5.99 -7.09
C LYS A 178 -7.95 -7.39 -7.67
N THR A 179 -8.39 -7.46 -8.93
CA THR A 179 -8.58 -8.72 -9.68
C THR A 179 -9.50 -9.71 -8.95
N GLY A 180 -10.69 -9.25 -8.52
CA GLY A 180 -11.62 -10.07 -7.76
C GLY A 180 -12.98 -9.43 -7.55
N THR A 181 -13.87 -10.19 -6.91
CA THR A 181 -15.27 -9.82 -6.71
C THR A 181 -15.63 -9.83 -5.23
N LEU A 182 -16.50 -8.91 -4.81
CA LEU A 182 -17.15 -8.96 -3.51
C LEU A 182 -18.44 -9.80 -3.61
N ARG A 183 -18.54 -10.87 -2.81
CA ARG A 183 -19.72 -11.73 -2.74
C ARG A 183 -20.39 -11.66 -1.37
N PHE A 184 -21.68 -11.38 -1.35
CA PHE A 184 -22.51 -11.45 -0.15
C PHE A 184 -23.20 -12.82 -0.05
N MET A 185 -22.86 -13.60 0.98
CA MET A 185 -23.43 -14.93 1.21
C MET A 185 -24.78 -14.89 1.96
N ASN A 186 -25.06 -13.79 2.65
CA ASN A 186 -26.27 -13.59 3.46
C ASN A 186 -26.76 -12.15 3.30
N ASN A 187 -28.06 -11.90 3.49
CA ASN A 187 -28.64 -10.55 3.39
C ASN A 187 -28.31 -9.63 4.58
N SER A 188 -27.66 -10.17 5.62
CA SER A 188 -27.30 -9.44 6.84
C SER A 188 -25.88 -8.90 6.84
N SER A 189 -25.05 -9.25 5.85
CA SER A 189 -23.75 -8.63 5.65
C SER A 189 -23.88 -7.34 4.85
N SER A 190 -22.99 -6.38 5.12
CA SER A 190 -23.00 -5.06 4.45
C SER A 190 -21.60 -4.54 4.13
N LEU A 191 -21.51 -3.79 3.04
CA LEU A 191 -20.40 -2.91 2.69
C LEU A 191 -20.86 -1.48 3.03
N GLY A 192 -20.23 -0.87 4.03
CA GLY A 192 -20.67 0.39 4.64
C GLY A 192 -21.88 0.24 5.56
N GLU A 193 -22.37 1.37 6.06
CA GLU A 193 -23.59 1.45 6.88
C GLU A 193 -24.50 2.61 6.44
N GLU A 194 -25.78 2.48 6.76
CA GLU A 194 -26.75 3.55 6.52
C GLU A 194 -26.32 4.81 7.31
N GLY A 195 -26.06 5.91 6.58
CA GLY A 195 -25.56 7.16 7.15
C GLY A 195 -24.03 7.28 7.22
N ASN A 196 -23.29 6.20 6.98
CA ASN A 196 -21.83 6.22 6.85
C ASN A 196 -21.40 5.43 5.60
N LEU A 197 -21.51 6.12 4.45
CA LEU A 197 -21.14 5.56 3.16
C LEU A 197 -19.61 5.48 3.04
N ILE A 198 -19.10 4.42 2.40
CA ILE A 198 -17.67 4.25 2.14
C ILE A 198 -17.35 4.31 0.64
N GLU A 199 -16.11 4.63 0.28
CA GLU A 199 -15.64 4.53 -1.10
C GLU A 199 -15.13 3.10 -1.39
N ALA A 200 -15.61 2.52 -2.48
CA ALA A 200 -15.25 1.17 -2.89
C ALA A 200 -14.60 1.18 -4.28
N PHE A 201 -13.46 0.54 -4.38
CA PHE A 201 -12.70 0.38 -5.61
C PHE A 201 -12.54 -1.11 -5.87
N ILE A 202 -13.25 -1.65 -6.85
CA ILE A 202 -13.29 -3.09 -7.12
C ILE A 202 -12.98 -3.29 -8.61
N GLU A 203 -11.85 -3.94 -8.88
CA GLU A 203 -11.46 -4.34 -10.22
C GLU A 203 -11.75 -5.83 -10.38
N PRO A 204 -12.82 -6.21 -11.09
CA PRO A 204 -13.20 -7.60 -11.25
C PRO A 204 -12.18 -8.33 -12.12
N ALA A 205 -12.04 -9.64 -11.89
CA ALA A 205 -11.35 -10.49 -12.87
C ALA A 205 -12.15 -10.52 -14.19
N GLU A 206 -11.49 -10.78 -15.32
CA GLU A 206 -12.14 -10.77 -16.64
C GLU A 206 -13.41 -11.64 -16.66
N GLY A 207 -14.55 -11.03 -17.02
CA GLY A 207 -15.85 -11.70 -17.12
C GLY A 207 -16.63 -11.83 -15.80
N ASN A 208 -16.11 -11.30 -14.69
CA ASN A 208 -16.82 -11.22 -13.41
C ASN A 208 -17.47 -9.83 -13.21
N GLU A 209 -18.46 -9.80 -12.31
CA GLU A 209 -19.07 -8.57 -11.80
C GLU A 209 -18.33 -8.07 -10.55
N ASP A 210 -18.42 -6.78 -10.25
CA ASP A 210 -17.74 -6.15 -9.09
C ASP A 210 -18.29 -6.67 -7.76
N ILE A 211 -19.63 -6.67 -7.64
CA ILE A 211 -20.36 -7.01 -6.43
C ILE A 211 -21.52 -7.94 -6.77
N ILE A 212 -21.63 -9.07 -6.08
CA ILE A 212 -22.67 -10.07 -6.33
C ILE A 212 -23.30 -10.63 -5.05
N ASP A 213 -24.53 -11.11 -5.17
CA ASP A 213 -25.20 -11.89 -4.14
C ASP A 213 -24.73 -13.37 -4.11
N ARG A 214 -25.32 -14.15 -3.19
CA ARG A 214 -25.02 -15.58 -3.02
C ARG A 214 -25.37 -16.44 -4.24
N HIS A 215 -26.25 -15.95 -5.13
CA HIS A 215 -26.67 -16.63 -6.34
C HIS A 215 -25.89 -16.15 -7.58
N GLY A 216 -25.00 -15.16 -7.41
CA GLY A 216 -24.23 -14.57 -8.50
C GLY A 216 -24.96 -13.44 -9.26
N ASN A 217 -26.06 -12.91 -8.71
CA ASN A 217 -26.71 -11.74 -9.29
C ASN A 217 -25.93 -10.47 -8.91
N PRO A 218 -25.73 -9.52 -9.84
CA PRO A 218 -25.04 -8.26 -9.53
C PRO A 218 -25.83 -7.42 -8.51
N LEU A 219 -25.09 -6.78 -7.61
CA LEU A 219 -25.60 -5.78 -6.67
C LEU A 219 -25.01 -4.41 -7.00
N ASN A 220 -25.80 -3.35 -6.85
CA ASN A 220 -25.43 -1.99 -7.19
C ASN A 220 -25.42 -1.08 -5.95
N PRO A 221 -24.70 0.05 -5.98
CA PRO A 221 -24.82 1.09 -4.96
C PRO A 221 -26.29 1.48 -4.72
N GLY A 222 -26.73 1.44 -3.46
CA GLY A 222 -28.12 1.69 -3.08
C GLY A 222 -28.94 0.43 -2.81
N ASP A 223 -28.44 -0.76 -3.14
CA ASP A 223 -29.02 -2.00 -2.63
C ASP A 223 -28.85 -2.09 -1.10
N PRO A 224 -29.73 -2.80 -0.36
CA PRO A 224 -29.73 -2.82 1.11
C PRO A 224 -28.45 -3.31 1.79
N GLN A 225 -27.50 -3.85 1.02
CA GLN A 225 -26.22 -4.37 1.50
C GLN A 225 -25.03 -3.51 1.06
N VAL A 226 -25.23 -2.53 0.17
CA VAL A 226 -24.18 -1.81 -0.53
C VAL A 226 -24.33 -0.30 -0.28
N TYR A 227 -23.76 0.16 0.82
CA TYR A 227 -23.73 1.55 1.28
C TYR A 227 -22.42 2.22 0.89
N VAL A 228 -22.27 2.51 -0.41
CA VAL A 228 -21.07 3.15 -0.96
C VAL A 228 -21.39 4.54 -1.52
N SER A 229 -20.47 5.49 -1.33
CA SER A 229 -20.57 6.83 -1.93
C SER A 229 -20.09 6.86 -3.38
N SER A 230 -19.15 5.98 -3.71
CA SER A 230 -18.59 5.81 -5.05
C SER A 230 -18.19 4.33 -5.24
N LEU A 231 -18.41 3.82 -6.44
CA LEU A 231 -17.91 2.52 -6.91
C LEU A 231 -17.09 2.77 -8.16
N SER A 232 -15.82 2.34 -8.16
CA SER A 232 -14.90 2.51 -9.27
C SER A 232 -14.11 1.23 -9.53
N ASN A 233 -13.75 0.98 -10.79
CA ASN A 233 -12.89 -0.14 -11.18
C ASN A 233 -11.40 0.23 -11.25
N GLN A 234 -11.05 1.46 -10.89
CA GLN A 234 -9.67 1.94 -10.90
C GLN A 234 -8.98 1.57 -9.58
N VAL A 235 -8.42 0.37 -9.51
CA VAL A 235 -7.74 -0.13 -8.32
C VAL A 235 -6.22 -0.06 -8.49
N PRO A 236 -5.50 0.62 -7.57
CA PRO A 236 -4.05 0.63 -7.60
C PRO A 236 -3.46 -0.77 -7.47
N ASP A 237 -2.46 -1.10 -8.28
CA ASP A 237 -1.70 -2.36 -8.21
C ASP A 237 -0.64 -2.32 -7.09
N VAL A 238 -1.07 -2.48 -5.84
CA VAL A 238 -0.17 -2.46 -4.66
C VAL A 238 0.55 -3.79 -4.56
N LYS A 239 1.88 -3.77 -4.47
CA LYS A 239 2.72 -4.97 -4.30
C LYS A 239 3.26 -5.05 -2.89
N LEU A 240 3.45 -6.28 -2.40
CA LEU A 240 4.09 -6.53 -1.11
C LEU A 240 5.51 -5.92 -1.13
N PRO A 241 5.86 -5.04 -0.17
CA PRO A 241 7.22 -4.52 -0.12
C PRO A 241 8.19 -5.66 0.19
N PRO A 242 9.36 -5.72 -0.46
CA PRO A 242 10.33 -6.76 -0.17
C PRO A 242 10.87 -6.61 1.24
N LEU A 243 11.17 -7.73 1.89
CA LEU A 243 11.95 -7.74 3.13
C LEU A 243 13.41 -7.43 2.83
N ASP A 244 14.02 -6.59 3.65
CA ASP A 244 15.47 -6.47 3.68
C ASP A 244 16.12 -7.81 4.04
N PRO A 245 17.35 -8.08 3.57
CA PRO A 245 18.08 -9.28 3.95
C PRO A 245 18.13 -9.44 5.47
N LEU A 246 17.79 -10.63 5.99
CA LEU A 246 17.75 -10.91 7.43
C LEU A 246 19.05 -10.56 8.17
N LEU A 247 20.19 -10.68 7.49
CA LEU A 247 21.49 -10.26 8.01
C LEU A 247 21.56 -8.77 8.35
N ASN A 248 20.84 -7.90 7.62
CA ASN A 248 20.78 -6.48 7.93
C ASN A 248 20.02 -6.24 9.23
N TYR A 249 18.86 -6.87 9.42
CA TYR A 249 18.11 -6.78 10.68
C TYR A 249 18.92 -7.30 11.87
N ARG A 250 19.63 -8.41 11.68
CA ARG A 250 20.55 -8.95 12.71
C ARG A 250 21.65 -7.95 13.08
N LYS A 251 22.30 -7.33 12.10
CA LYS A 251 23.32 -6.30 12.34
C LYS A 251 22.76 -5.07 13.04
N THR A 252 21.58 -4.61 12.63
CA THR A 252 20.88 -3.50 13.29
C THR A 252 20.61 -3.82 14.75
N ALA A 253 19.99 -4.98 15.04
CA ALA A 253 19.73 -5.44 16.40
C ALA A 253 21.01 -5.55 17.26
N ALA A 254 22.10 -6.07 16.69
CA ALA A 254 23.40 -6.12 17.38
C ALA A 254 23.95 -4.72 17.67
N SER A 255 23.91 -3.80 16.70
CA SER A 255 24.42 -2.44 16.85
C SER A 255 23.62 -1.59 17.85
N GLU A 256 22.31 -1.86 17.96
CA GLU A 256 21.43 -1.21 18.92
C GLU A 256 21.48 -1.85 20.31
N SER A 257 22.27 -2.91 20.52
CA SER A 257 22.38 -3.58 21.84
C SER A 257 23.38 -2.85 22.75
N ALA A 258 23.10 -1.60 23.10
CA ALA A 258 24.04 -0.75 23.83
C ALA A 258 24.15 -1.06 25.34
N GLU A 259 23.07 -1.57 25.94
CA GLU A 259 22.99 -1.81 27.38
C GLU A 259 23.42 -3.25 27.76
N PRO A 260 24.32 -3.42 28.76
CA PRO A 260 24.66 -4.74 29.27
C PRO A 260 23.50 -5.28 30.12
N SER A 261 22.59 -6.03 29.52
CA SER A 261 21.49 -6.69 30.21
C SER A 261 21.67 -8.22 30.22
N THR A 262 20.96 -8.92 31.12
CA THR A 262 20.94 -10.39 31.10
C THR A 262 20.26 -10.86 29.83
N ALA A 263 21.00 -11.55 28.97
CA ALA A 263 20.48 -12.12 27.72
C ALA A 263 19.36 -13.13 27.97
N TYR A 264 18.57 -13.39 26.93
CA TYR A 264 17.56 -14.44 26.94
C TYR A 264 18.17 -15.80 27.35
N PRO A 265 17.49 -16.61 28.20
CA PRO A 265 18.04 -17.86 28.70
C PRO A 265 18.44 -18.85 27.58
N GLY A 266 19.67 -19.37 27.66
CA GLY A 266 20.17 -20.38 26.73
C GLY A 266 20.72 -19.82 25.40
N ILE A 267 21.04 -18.52 25.36
CA ILE A 267 21.83 -17.90 24.28
C ILE A 267 23.31 -17.91 24.64
N ILE A 268 24.15 -18.17 23.65
CA ILE A 268 25.60 -18.12 23.77
C ILE A 268 26.05 -16.67 23.53
N THR A 269 26.32 -15.91 24.60
CA THR A 269 26.68 -14.48 24.53
C THR A 269 28.12 -14.21 24.05
N THR A 270 28.84 -15.19 23.50
CA THR A 270 30.31 -15.12 23.36
C THR A 270 30.84 -14.80 21.96
N GLN A 271 30.09 -14.19 21.04
CA GLN A 271 30.54 -14.10 19.63
C GLN A 271 30.54 -12.70 19.00
N THR A 272 31.67 -11.99 19.08
CA THR A 272 32.11 -10.91 18.15
C THR A 272 31.12 -9.76 17.87
N GLU A 273 31.48 -8.82 16.99
CA GLU A 273 30.76 -7.56 16.67
C GLU A 273 29.31 -7.73 16.15
N ILE A 274 28.79 -8.97 16.11
CA ILE A 274 27.45 -9.35 15.59
C ILE A 274 26.61 -10.03 16.70
N SER A 275 27.12 -10.08 17.95
CA SER A 275 26.34 -10.50 19.12
C SER A 275 25.84 -9.29 19.89
N GLY A 276 24.57 -9.34 20.28
CA GLY A 276 23.93 -8.38 21.16
C GLY A 276 22.79 -9.08 21.90
N TYR A 277 22.37 -8.55 23.05
CA TYR A 277 21.28 -9.18 23.82
C TYR A 277 19.92 -9.10 23.09
N LYS A 278 19.79 -8.24 22.07
CA LYS A 278 18.67 -8.17 21.12
C LYS A 278 18.76 -9.18 19.96
N VAL A 279 19.80 -10.01 19.91
CA VAL A 279 19.98 -11.06 18.90
C VAL A 279 19.77 -12.42 19.56
N LEU A 280 18.67 -13.07 19.21
CA LEU A 280 18.28 -14.39 19.69
C LEU A 280 18.69 -15.44 18.68
N ASP A 281 19.91 -15.94 18.83
CA ASP A 281 20.56 -16.85 17.88
C ASP A 281 21.47 -17.83 18.66
N ASP A 282 21.42 -19.12 18.31
CA ASP A 282 22.21 -20.18 18.91
C ASP A 282 23.21 -20.87 17.98
N ASP A 283 23.12 -20.61 16.67
CA ASP A 283 24.05 -21.06 15.65
C ASP A 283 24.31 -19.90 14.68
N LEU A 284 25.52 -19.33 14.66
CA LEU A 284 25.86 -18.12 13.89
C LEU A 284 25.36 -18.05 12.42
N ASP A 285 25.02 -19.19 11.84
CA ASP A 285 24.43 -19.33 10.54
C ASP A 285 22.95 -18.96 10.57
N ILE A 286 22.57 -17.90 9.84
CA ILE A 286 21.14 -17.55 9.68
C ILE A 286 20.40 -18.77 9.14
N SER A 287 19.63 -19.43 9.99
CA SER A 287 19.20 -20.80 9.75
C SER A 287 18.42 -20.90 8.43
N THR A 288 18.91 -21.76 7.53
CA THR A 288 18.28 -22.05 6.21
C THR A 288 17.50 -23.36 6.21
N GLY A 289 17.47 -24.06 7.35
CA GLY A 289 16.74 -25.30 7.52
C GLY A 289 15.21 -25.12 7.39
N PRO A 290 14.46 -26.23 7.24
CA PRO A 290 13.00 -26.21 7.23
C PRO A 290 12.45 -25.46 8.43
N VAL A 291 11.45 -24.60 8.21
CA VAL A 291 10.85 -23.70 9.22
C VAL A 291 10.46 -24.46 10.50
N GLU A 292 9.87 -25.64 10.36
CA GLU A 292 9.42 -26.50 11.46
C GLU A 292 10.55 -27.04 12.35
N SER A 293 11.77 -27.12 11.81
CA SER A 293 12.95 -27.60 12.54
C SER A 293 13.74 -26.48 13.23
N ARG A 294 13.38 -25.22 12.97
CA ARG A 294 14.07 -24.08 13.56
C ARG A 294 13.78 -23.99 15.06
N ARG A 295 14.74 -23.44 15.80
CA ARG A 295 14.63 -23.29 17.25
C ARG A 295 13.40 -22.48 17.62
N MET A 296 12.71 -22.89 18.67
CA MET A 296 11.54 -22.20 19.20
C MET A 296 11.94 -21.32 20.39
N TYR A 297 11.83 -20.01 20.21
CA TYR A 297 11.92 -19.00 21.25
C TYR A 297 10.54 -18.73 21.84
N ARG A 298 10.48 -18.40 23.13
CA ARG A 298 9.24 -18.25 23.88
C ARG A 298 9.25 -16.97 24.70
N LEU A 299 8.14 -16.26 24.70
CA LEU A 299 7.84 -15.16 25.60
C LEU A 299 6.57 -15.56 26.35
N ASP A 300 6.74 -16.48 27.30
CA ASP A 300 5.66 -17.16 28.03
C ASP A 300 6.03 -17.34 29.52
N SER A 301 5.14 -17.95 30.30
CA SER A 301 5.34 -18.19 31.73
C SER A 301 6.45 -19.22 32.05
N ASN A 302 6.96 -19.95 31.07
CA ASN A 302 8.06 -20.90 31.27
C ASN A 302 9.44 -20.24 31.13
N VAL A 303 9.51 -19.05 30.52
CA VAL A 303 10.75 -18.29 30.37
C VAL A 303 10.96 -17.38 31.57
N ASN A 304 12.10 -17.57 32.26
CA ASN A 304 12.50 -16.70 33.36
C ASN A 304 12.68 -15.26 32.88
N SER A 305 12.46 -14.31 33.80
CA SER A 305 12.65 -12.89 33.48
C SER A 305 14.10 -12.61 33.06
N PHE A 306 14.26 -11.73 32.08
CA PHE A 306 15.56 -11.30 31.56
C PHE A 306 15.47 -9.83 31.10
N GLY A 307 16.60 -9.23 30.78
CA GLY A 307 16.71 -7.80 30.50
C GLY A 307 16.46 -6.92 31.71
N LEU A 308 16.42 -5.61 31.48
CA LEU A 308 16.04 -4.58 32.45
C LEU A 308 14.70 -3.98 32.04
N GLU A 309 13.82 -3.64 32.99
CA GLU A 309 12.51 -3.04 32.69
C GLU A 309 12.63 -1.66 32.00
N THR A 310 13.74 -0.96 32.19
CA THR A 310 14.08 0.29 31.48
C THR A 310 14.95 0.05 30.24
N GLY A 311 15.25 -1.22 29.96
CA GLY A 311 16.12 -1.63 28.87
C GLY A 311 15.40 -1.64 27.54
N GLU A 312 16.16 -1.96 26.50
CA GLU A 312 15.63 -1.92 25.14
C GLU A 312 15.05 -3.28 24.70
N PHE A 313 15.36 -4.37 25.41
CA PHE A 313 14.71 -5.67 25.23
C PHE A 313 14.69 -6.44 26.55
N ALA A 314 13.50 -6.73 27.07
CA ALA A 314 13.33 -7.43 28.35
C ALA A 314 12.01 -8.19 28.42
N TRP A 315 11.99 -9.22 29.26
CA TRP A 315 10.79 -9.98 29.61
C TRP A 315 10.65 -10.04 31.12
N ASP A 316 9.53 -9.52 31.62
CA ASP A 316 9.13 -9.67 33.01
C ASP A 316 8.00 -10.70 33.08
N LYS A 317 8.37 -11.91 33.51
CA LYS A 317 7.46 -13.05 33.66
C LYS A 317 6.40 -12.80 34.73
N ASN A 318 6.76 -12.11 35.82
CA ASN A 318 5.88 -11.95 36.97
C ASN A 318 4.72 -11.00 36.64
N ASN A 319 5.03 -9.92 35.91
CA ASN A 319 4.03 -8.94 35.47
C ASN A 319 3.54 -9.15 34.03
N ARG A 320 4.07 -10.16 33.32
CA ARG A 320 3.81 -10.44 31.89
C ARG A 320 4.02 -9.23 30.99
N ARG A 321 5.17 -8.57 31.18
CA ARG A 321 5.54 -7.37 30.42
C ARG A 321 6.67 -7.67 29.47
N LEU A 322 6.48 -7.29 28.22
CA LEU A 322 7.49 -7.37 27.17
C LEU A 322 7.97 -5.96 26.87
N TYR A 323 9.24 -5.67 27.11
CA TYR A 323 9.84 -4.38 26.76
C TYR A 323 10.62 -4.54 25.45
N VAL A 324 10.32 -3.71 24.45
CA VAL A 324 10.96 -3.76 23.12
C VAL A 324 11.12 -2.33 22.60
N ASN A 325 12.37 -1.90 22.42
CA ASN A 325 12.74 -0.64 21.79
C ASN A 325 13.77 -0.94 20.70
N GLY A 326 13.55 -0.37 19.51
CA GLY A 326 14.39 -0.64 18.35
C GLY A 326 14.13 -2.03 17.75
N THR A 327 15.17 -2.74 17.37
CA THR A 327 15.10 -3.98 16.59
C THR A 327 15.60 -5.17 17.41
N VAL A 328 14.78 -6.21 17.53
CA VAL A 328 15.16 -7.50 18.09
C VAL A 328 15.12 -8.53 16.98
N PHE A 329 16.23 -9.23 16.76
CA PHE A 329 16.34 -10.28 15.76
C PHE A 329 16.26 -11.65 16.42
N ILE A 330 15.48 -12.57 15.85
CA ILE A 330 15.26 -13.92 16.36
C ILE A 330 15.50 -14.91 15.23
N ASP A 331 16.53 -15.73 15.34
CA ASP A 331 16.84 -16.79 14.39
C ASP A 331 16.08 -18.08 14.70
N GLY A 332 14.80 -18.09 14.37
CA GLY A 332 13.95 -19.27 14.53
C GLY A 332 12.49 -18.89 14.65
N ASN A 333 11.69 -19.78 15.24
CA ASN A 333 10.28 -19.56 15.50
C ASN A 333 10.08 -18.83 16.83
N LEU A 334 9.01 -18.03 16.95
CA LEU A 334 8.66 -17.30 18.15
C LEU A 334 7.26 -17.67 18.63
N THR A 335 7.10 -18.02 19.91
CA THR A 335 5.79 -18.11 20.56
C THR A 335 5.64 -17.00 21.61
N ILE A 336 4.55 -16.24 21.55
CA ILE A 336 4.21 -15.18 22.51
C ILE A 336 2.94 -15.59 23.25
N GLY A 337 3.02 -15.73 24.57
CA GLY A 337 1.90 -16.14 25.42
C GLY A 337 1.83 -17.64 25.69
N ASP A 338 1.11 -17.99 26.74
CA ASP A 338 0.94 -19.36 27.20
C ASP A 338 -0.24 -20.05 26.49
N ASN A 339 -1.35 -19.33 26.41
CA ASN A 339 -2.65 -19.80 25.93
C ASN A 339 -3.56 -18.60 25.65
N SER A 340 -4.71 -18.87 25.02
CA SER A 340 -5.64 -17.85 24.51
C SER A 340 -6.14 -16.83 25.53
N ASN A 341 -6.03 -17.13 26.83
CA ASN A 341 -6.45 -16.25 27.93
C ASN A 341 -5.26 -15.54 28.62
N SER A 342 -4.02 -15.85 28.24
CA SER A 342 -2.86 -15.13 28.75
C SER A 342 -2.83 -13.73 28.18
N GLU A 343 -2.45 -12.75 29.01
CA GLU A 343 -2.30 -11.36 28.62
C GLU A 343 -0.85 -10.96 28.75
N ILE A 344 -0.31 -10.38 27.68
CA ILE A 344 1.01 -9.80 27.60
C ILE A 344 0.87 -8.33 27.23
N ASN A 345 1.41 -7.47 28.08
CA ASN A 345 1.48 -6.05 27.83
C ASN A 345 2.86 -5.71 27.28
N PHE A 346 2.92 -5.12 26.09
CA PHE A 346 4.18 -4.66 25.52
C PHE A 346 4.44 -3.19 25.84
N TYR A 347 5.71 -2.84 26.01
CA TYR A 347 6.20 -1.50 26.31
C TYR A 347 7.33 -1.13 25.36
N GLY A 348 7.34 0.12 24.91
CA GLY A 348 8.35 0.61 23.98
C GLY A 348 7.88 0.64 22.53
N ASN A 349 8.74 1.22 21.69
CA ASN A 349 8.55 1.33 20.25
C ASN A 349 9.62 0.50 19.54
N GLY A 350 9.24 -0.71 19.12
CA GLY A 350 10.20 -1.63 18.53
C GLY A 350 9.60 -2.79 17.75
N THR A 351 10.49 -3.53 17.10
CA THR A 351 10.17 -4.56 16.13
C THR A 351 10.83 -5.88 16.49
N LEU A 352 10.06 -6.97 16.50
CA LEU A 352 10.57 -8.33 16.53
C LEU A 352 10.67 -8.86 15.09
N VAL A 353 11.90 -9.12 14.64
CA VAL A 353 12.20 -9.70 13.33
C VAL A 353 12.52 -11.17 13.51
N VAL A 354 11.67 -12.04 12.97
CA VAL A 354 11.70 -13.47 13.23
C VAL A 354 12.03 -14.22 11.95
N ASN A 355 13.16 -14.94 11.93
CA ASN A 355 13.52 -15.88 10.87
C ASN A 355 12.78 -17.22 11.05
N GLY A 356 11.45 -17.17 11.01
CA GLY A 356 10.60 -18.33 11.25
C GLY A 356 9.16 -17.90 11.51
N GLU A 357 8.32 -18.82 11.94
CA GLU A 357 6.91 -18.54 12.23
C GLU A 357 6.73 -17.85 13.58
N ILE A 358 5.68 -17.04 13.67
CA ILE A 358 5.28 -16.37 14.90
C ILE A 358 3.94 -16.93 15.35
N PHE A 359 3.85 -17.35 16.61
CA PHE A 359 2.64 -17.88 17.24
C PHE A 359 2.21 -16.95 18.37
N ILE A 360 1.14 -16.19 18.16
CA ILE A 360 0.54 -15.32 19.17
C ILE A 360 -0.56 -16.13 19.86
N LYS A 361 -0.24 -16.66 21.04
CA LYS A 361 -1.15 -17.51 21.81
C LYS A 361 -1.90 -16.75 22.88
N GLY A 362 -1.45 -15.57 23.29
CA GLY A 362 -2.14 -14.73 24.28
C GLY A 362 -2.51 -13.36 23.73
N LYS A 363 -3.36 -12.63 24.45
CA LYS A 363 -3.61 -11.21 24.20
C LYS A 363 -2.29 -10.45 24.22
N LEU A 364 -2.05 -9.62 23.21
CA LEU A 364 -0.81 -8.89 23.00
C LEU A 364 -1.14 -7.42 22.75
N ARG A 365 -1.07 -6.60 23.80
CA ARG A 365 -1.61 -5.24 23.77
C ARG A 365 -0.67 -4.21 24.43
N PRO A 366 -0.84 -2.90 24.15
CA PRO A 366 -0.17 -1.85 24.89
C PRO A 366 -0.58 -1.87 26.37
N PRO A 367 0.06 -1.07 27.24
CA PRO A 367 -0.31 -1.01 28.64
C PRO A 367 -1.75 -0.49 28.83
N SER A 368 -2.46 -1.01 29.83
CA SER A 368 -3.82 -0.55 30.15
C SER A 368 -3.88 0.94 30.55
N ALA A 369 -2.77 1.51 31.01
CA ALA A 369 -2.66 2.93 31.35
C ALA A 369 -2.96 3.87 30.18
N VAL A 370 -2.80 3.41 28.93
CA VAL A 370 -3.12 4.15 27.70
C VAL A 370 -4.41 3.65 27.04
N ASN A 371 -5.28 2.97 27.80
CA ASN A 371 -6.50 2.33 27.31
C ASN A 371 -6.24 1.42 26.10
N TYR A 372 -5.11 0.68 26.13
CA TYR A 372 -4.71 -0.23 25.07
C TYR A 372 -4.56 0.41 23.67
N ARG A 373 -4.52 1.74 23.58
CA ARG A 373 -4.27 2.46 22.33
C ARG A 373 -2.79 2.40 21.98
N LEU A 374 -2.50 2.29 20.69
CA LEU A 374 -1.17 2.51 20.18
C LEU A 374 -0.84 4.01 20.34
N ASP A 375 0.36 4.30 20.82
CA ASP A 375 0.91 5.66 20.90
C ASP A 375 2.38 5.64 20.49
N SER A 376 3.03 6.81 20.41
CA SER A 376 4.43 6.90 19.97
C SER A 376 5.43 6.14 20.86
N GLU A 377 5.04 5.82 22.10
CA GLU A 377 5.86 5.13 23.11
C GLU A 377 5.58 3.61 23.17
N HIS A 378 4.43 3.16 22.67
CA HIS A 378 3.93 1.79 22.80
C HIS A 378 3.44 1.26 21.45
N VAL A 379 4.38 0.87 20.57
CA VAL A 379 4.08 0.19 19.30
C VAL A 379 4.97 -1.03 19.14
N LEU A 380 4.34 -2.18 18.90
CA LEU A 380 5.04 -3.42 18.59
C LEU A 380 4.88 -3.77 17.12
N GLY A 381 6.02 -3.88 16.43
CA GLY A 381 6.13 -4.42 15.09
C GLY A 381 6.46 -5.91 15.13
N LEU A 382 5.79 -6.74 14.33
CA LEU A 382 6.16 -8.14 14.11
C LEU A 382 6.48 -8.36 12.64
N ILE A 383 7.65 -8.92 12.35
CA ILE A 383 8.10 -9.19 10.97
C ILE A 383 8.47 -10.66 10.85
N THR A 384 7.96 -11.30 9.81
CA THR A 384 8.45 -12.61 9.36
C THR A 384 8.33 -12.76 7.84
N ALA A 385 9.23 -13.55 7.24
CA ALA A 385 9.08 -14.03 5.87
C ALA A 385 8.05 -15.18 5.75
N GLU A 386 7.63 -15.73 6.88
CA GLU A 386 6.78 -16.90 7.01
C GLU A 386 5.35 -16.51 7.41
N THR A 387 4.73 -17.29 8.30
CA THR A 387 3.36 -17.11 8.76
C THR A 387 3.33 -16.55 10.18
N ILE A 388 2.38 -15.64 10.44
CA ILE A 388 1.97 -15.24 11.79
C ILE A 388 0.65 -15.95 12.11
N TYR A 389 0.63 -16.77 13.15
CA TYR A 389 -0.55 -17.43 13.67
C TYR A 389 -1.11 -16.66 14.87
N VAL A 390 -2.40 -16.36 14.79
CA VAL A 390 -3.16 -15.70 15.85
C VAL A 390 -4.12 -16.71 16.47
N ASP A 391 -3.74 -17.20 17.65
CA ASP A 391 -4.42 -18.23 18.43
C ASP A 391 -4.99 -17.63 19.74
N VAL A 392 -5.60 -16.46 19.64
CA VAL A 392 -6.19 -15.74 20.78
C VAL A 392 -7.70 -15.88 20.73
N ASN A 393 -8.31 -16.34 21.82
CA ASN A 393 -9.77 -16.40 21.94
C ASN A 393 -10.19 -15.16 22.72
N GLY A 394 -10.82 -14.22 22.04
CA GLY A 394 -11.37 -13.05 22.71
C GLY A 394 -12.55 -13.43 23.61
N SER A 395 -12.72 -12.64 24.67
CA SER A 395 -13.76 -12.84 25.67
C SER A 395 -15.07 -12.12 25.33
N ASN A 396 -15.08 -11.28 24.30
CA ASN A 396 -16.18 -10.39 23.99
C ASN A 396 -16.77 -10.70 22.59
N SER A 397 -18.09 -10.87 22.53
CA SER A 397 -18.81 -11.02 21.25
C SER A 397 -18.94 -9.71 20.47
N THR A 398 -18.65 -8.57 21.11
CA THR A 398 -18.70 -7.23 20.50
C THR A 398 -17.45 -6.44 20.91
N PRO A 399 -16.26 -6.83 20.44
CA PRO A 399 -15.04 -6.15 20.82
C PRO A 399 -15.03 -4.70 20.32
N GLN A 400 -14.45 -3.83 21.14
CA GLN A 400 -14.34 -2.41 20.88
C GLN A 400 -12.89 -2.08 20.51
N ARG A 401 -12.69 -1.06 19.66
CA ARG A 401 -11.36 -0.54 19.33
C ARG A 401 -10.53 -0.14 20.56
N SER A 402 -11.17 0.19 21.68
CA SER A 402 -10.52 0.57 22.95
C SER A 402 -10.06 -0.61 23.81
N GLU A 403 -10.48 -1.84 23.51
CA GLU A 403 -10.07 -3.03 24.27
C GLU A 403 -9.72 -4.20 23.34
N PRO A 404 -8.73 -4.02 22.45
CA PRO A 404 -8.29 -5.08 21.57
C PRO A 404 -7.69 -6.26 22.34
N ASP A 405 -7.81 -7.45 21.75
CA ASP A 405 -7.05 -8.61 22.17
C ASP A 405 -5.61 -8.51 21.66
N ILE A 406 -5.42 -7.95 20.46
CA ILE A 406 -4.11 -7.79 19.83
C ILE A 406 -3.99 -6.38 19.25
N SER A 407 -2.83 -5.75 19.43
CA SER A 407 -2.50 -4.52 18.71
C SER A 407 -1.07 -4.49 18.23
N GLY A 408 -0.84 -3.81 17.12
CA GLY A 408 0.49 -3.59 16.58
C GLY A 408 0.53 -3.50 15.06
N ALA A 409 1.74 -3.59 14.52
CA ALA A 409 2.02 -3.52 13.09
C ALA A 409 2.61 -4.87 12.64
N PHE A 410 1.84 -5.67 11.90
CA PHE A 410 2.25 -7.03 11.52
C PHE A 410 2.63 -7.10 10.04
N PHE A 411 3.81 -7.62 9.77
CA PHE A 411 4.30 -7.90 8.43
C PHE A 411 4.59 -9.40 8.27
N ALA A 412 3.96 -10.05 7.30
CA ALA A 412 4.21 -11.45 6.98
C ALA A 412 4.30 -11.68 5.47
N SER A 413 5.46 -12.08 4.94
CA SER A 413 5.56 -12.28 3.49
C SER A 413 4.64 -13.37 2.95
N LYS A 414 4.34 -14.40 3.75
CA LYS A 414 3.39 -15.45 3.35
C LYS A 414 1.99 -15.16 3.85
N LYS A 415 1.76 -15.13 5.17
CA LYS A 415 0.39 -15.16 5.70
C LYS A 415 0.28 -14.62 7.12
N VAL A 416 -0.83 -13.96 7.43
CA VAL A 416 -1.33 -13.78 8.79
C VAL A 416 -2.62 -14.60 8.91
N LYS A 417 -2.62 -15.56 9.84
CA LYS A 417 -3.70 -16.54 10.01
C LYS A 417 -4.37 -16.41 11.36
N PHE A 418 -5.66 -16.13 11.38
CA PHE A 418 -6.49 -16.19 12.58
C PHE A 418 -7.07 -17.60 12.72
N ASN A 419 -6.78 -18.28 13.82
CA ASN A 419 -7.28 -19.65 14.08
C ASN A 419 -8.33 -19.70 15.20
N SER A 420 -8.64 -18.56 15.84
CA SER A 420 -9.48 -18.50 17.03
C SER A 420 -10.62 -17.50 16.87
N ASN A 421 -11.74 -17.81 17.54
CA ASN A 421 -12.96 -17.02 17.49
C ASN A 421 -12.87 -15.76 18.35
N ASN A 422 -13.75 -14.79 18.07
CA ASN A 422 -13.92 -13.59 18.87
C ASN A 422 -12.66 -12.72 18.96
N THR A 423 -11.73 -12.80 17.99
CA THR A 423 -10.45 -12.09 18.06
C THR A 423 -10.64 -10.64 17.65
N SER A 424 -10.11 -9.70 18.42
CA SER A 424 -10.01 -8.30 18.00
C SER A 424 -8.58 -7.84 17.79
N PHE A 425 -8.34 -7.21 16.63
CA PHE A 425 -7.05 -6.66 16.22
C PHE A 425 -7.19 -5.16 15.97
N VAL A 426 -6.28 -4.36 16.54
CA VAL A 426 -6.17 -2.92 16.29
C VAL A 426 -4.77 -2.59 15.76
N GLY A 427 -4.70 -1.93 14.61
CA GLY A 427 -3.45 -1.56 13.95
C GLY A 427 -3.49 -1.93 12.47
N SER A 428 -2.36 -2.35 11.91
CA SER A 428 -2.27 -2.68 10.49
C SER A 428 -1.51 -3.97 10.25
N MET A 429 -2.05 -4.80 9.37
CA MET A 429 -1.44 -6.04 8.89
C MET A 429 -1.13 -5.91 7.42
N ILE A 430 0.10 -6.20 7.04
CA ILE A 430 0.53 -6.33 5.65
C ILE A 430 1.00 -7.76 5.46
N ALA A 431 0.24 -8.53 4.70
CA ALA A 431 0.52 -9.94 4.50
C ALA A 431 0.49 -10.35 3.04
N GLY A 432 1.23 -11.41 2.72
CA GLY A 432 0.99 -12.19 1.51
C GLY A 432 -0.46 -12.68 1.49
N VAL A 433 -0.99 -13.24 2.56
CA VAL A 433 -2.38 -13.69 2.69
C VAL A 433 -2.94 -13.28 4.04
N LEU A 434 -4.14 -12.70 4.08
CA LEU A 434 -4.92 -12.62 5.31
C LEU A 434 -5.88 -13.81 5.33
N ASP A 435 -5.73 -14.71 6.29
CA ASP A 435 -6.43 -16.00 6.33
C ASP A 435 -7.23 -16.10 7.64
N PHE A 436 -8.55 -16.25 7.52
CA PHE A 436 -9.40 -16.61 8.65
C PHE A 436 -9.69 -18.10 8.54
N ALA A 437 -9.18 -18.88 9.50
CA ALA A 437 -9.31 -20.33 9.46
C ALA A 437 -10.79 -20.75 9.46
N GLU A 438 -11.04 -21.97 8.98
CA GLU A 438 -12.40 -22.50 8.95
C GLU A 438 -13.05 -22.48 10.34
N ASN A 439 -14.30 -22.05 10.40
CA ASN A 439 -15.07 -21.91 11.64
C ASN A 439 -14.56 -20.84 12.61
N VAL A 440 -13.65 -19.96 12.16
CA VAL A 440 -13.34 -18.71 12.86
C VAL A 440 -14.45 -17.71 12.59
N ASN A 441 -15.12 -17.27 13.64
CA ASN A 441 -16.23 -16.34 13.63
C ASN A 441 -15.93 -15.18 14.56
N ASN A 442 -16.57 -14.05 14.28
CA ASN A 442 -16.55 -12.87 15.13
C ASN A 442 -15.14 -12.28 15.30
N SER A 443 -14.36 -12.26 14.23
CA SER A 443 -13.08 -11.55 14.24
C SER A 443 -13.32 -10.08 13.90
N HIS A 444 -12.61 -9.16 14.53
CA HIS A 444 -12.80 -7.73 14.30
C HIS A 444 -11.44 -7.09 14.06
N ILE A 445 -11.30 -6.47 12.90
CA ILE A 445 -10.09 -5.73 12.53
C ILE A 445 -10.44 -4.25 12.55
N PHE A 446 -9.63 -3.47 13.27
CA PHE A 446 -9.71 -2.01 13.29
C PHE A 446 -8.38 -1.47 12.78
N THR A 447 -8.41 -0.69 11.70
CA THR A 447 -7.23 0.05 11.26
C THR A 447 -6.95 1.21 12.22
N ASP A 448 -5.68 1.43 12.56
CA ASP A 448 -5.28 2.59 13.35
C ASP A 448 -4.66 3.67 12.45
N GLU A 449 -5.40 4.77 12.27
CA GLU A 449 -5.03 5.88 11.37
C GLU A 449 -3.76 6.62 11.80
N ASP A 450 -3.46 6.62 13.10
CA ASP A 450 -2.28 7.31 13.64
C ASP A 450 -1.01 6.44 13.51
N LEU A 451 -1.16 5.12 13.26
CA LEU A 451 -0.06 4.16 13.26
C LEU A 451 1.12 4.55 12.34
N PRO A 452 0.93 5.05 11.10
CA PRO A 452 2.03 5.48 10.24
C PRO A 452 2.99 6.48 10.90
N GLY A 453 2.49 7.36 11.77
CA GLY A 453 3.31 8.35 12.49
C GLY A 453 4.09 7.76 13.68
N MET A 454 3.80 6.52 14.06
CA MET A 454 4.30 5.88 15.28
C MET A 454 5.05 4.57 15.02
N LEU A 455 5.19 4.18 13.75
CA LEU A 455 5.80 2.92 13.34
C LEU A 455 7.23 2.73 13.91
N PRO A 456 7.53 1.52 14.40
CA PRO A 456 8.89 1.07 14.70
C PRO A 456 9.87 1.19 13.51
N PRO A 457 11.16 1.47 13.77
CA PRO A 457 12.15 1.81 12.73
C PRO A 457 12.43 0.70 11.72
N SER A 458 12.29 -0.57 12.10
CA SER A 458 12.64 -1.71 11.24
C SER A 458 11.47 -2.26 10.42
N LEU A 459 10.31 -1.59 10.40
CA LEU A 459 9.16 -2.06 9.61
C LEU A 459 9.34 -1.80 8.11
N PRO A 460 9.06 -2.78 7.24
CA PRO A 460 9.17 -2.60 5.79
C PRO A 460 8.25 -1.48 5.31
N GLY A 461 8.78 -0.58 4.49
CA GLY A 461 8.00 0.51 3.90
C GLY A 461 7.51 1.57 4.90
N ARG A 462 8.08 1.62 6.12
CA ARG A 462 7.76 2.63 7.14
C ARG A 462 7.74 4.06 6.58
N ASP A 463 8.84 4.45 5.93
CA ASP A 463 9.04 5.82 5.44
C ASP A 463 8.55 6.02 4.01
N LYS A 464 7.84 5.03 3.44
CA LYS A 464 7.40 5.07 2.04
C LYS A 464 5.91 5.34 1.95
N TRP A 465 5.57 6.36 1.18
CA TRP A 465 4.22 6.58 0.72
C TRP A 465 4.07 6.00 -0.67
N LEU A 466 2.90 5.42 -0.94
CA LEU A 466 2.57 4.90 -2.24
C LEU A 466 1.75 5.95 -2.98
N ALA A 467 2.33 6.54 -4.02
CA ALA A 467 1.64 7.43 -4.94
C ALA A 467 1.32 6.69 -6.24
N MET A 468 0.04 6.52 -6.56
CA MET A 468 -0.39 5.81 -7.78
C MET A 468 -1.41 6.62 -8.56
N THR A 469 -1.12 6.85 -9.83
CA THR A 469 -2.02 7.56 -10.73
C THR A 469 -3.32 6.76 -10.95
N ALA A 470 -4.44 7.36 -10.57
CA ALA A 470 -5.78 6.84 -10.82
C ALA A 470 -6.31 7.26 -12.20
N SER A 471 -6.12 8.54 -12.55
CA SER A 471 -6.52 9.07 -13.86
C SER A 471 -5.53 10.11 -14.36
N TRP A 472 -5.44 10.22 -15.68
CA TRP A 472 -4.61 11.21 -16.37
C TRP A 472 -5.41 11.80 -17.52
N ARG A 473 -5.46 13.12 -17.63
CA ARG A 473 -6.09 13.81 -18.75
C ARG A 473 -5.46 15.16 -19.04
N GLU A 474 -5.46 15.54 -20.31
CA GLU A 474 -5.29 16.93 -20.72
C GLU A 474 -6.59 17.69 -20.43
N VAL A 475 -6.45 18.93 -19.94
CA VAL A 475 -7.56 19.83 -19.64
C VAL A 475 -7.42 21.05 -20.55
N ASP A 476 -8.51 21.44 -21.20
CA ASP A 476 -8.57 22.57 -22.13
C ASP A 476 -8.61 23.93 -21.42
#